data_AF-A0A431IR81-F1
#
_entry.id   AF-A0A431IR81-F1
#
_cell.length_a   1.000
_cell.length_b   1.000
_cell.length_c   1.000
_cell.angle_alpha   90.00
_cell.angle_beta   90.00
_cell.angle_gamma   90.00
#
_symmetry.space_group_name_H-M   'P 1'
#
loop_
_entity.id
_entity.type
_entity.pdbx_description
1 polymer ?
#
loop_
_entity_poly.entity_id
_entity_poly.type
_entity_poly.pdbx_seq_one_letter_code
_entity_poly.pdbx_strand_id
1 'polypeptide(L)'
;MADARVEKSLYLRACGYECDEVDIRTVGTKIVKTPIRKRYPPDVVACIFWLKNRRPDIWRDKREEAPNLTPEEAAREAQEAVQRARATSAAPS
;
A
#
# COMPACT_ATOMS: atom_id res chain seq x y z
N MET A 1 -2.65 -18.82 2.95
CA MET A 1 -4.12 -18.70 2.81
C MET A 1 -4.74 -17.63 3.73
N ALA A 2 -4.06 -17.16 4.77
CA ALA A 2 -4.53 -16.05 5.60
C ALA A 2 -4.42 -14.69 4.88
N ASP A 3 -3.28 -14.42 4.24
CA ASP A 3 -3.00 -13.13 3.60
C ASP A 3 -4.02 -12.77 2.52
N ALA A 4 -4.36 -13.72 1.65
CA ALA A 4 -5.38 -13.52 0.62
C ALA A 4 -6.77 -13.14 1.17
N ARG A 5 -7.13 -13.63 2.37
CA ARG A 5 -8.39 -13.24 3.03
C ARG A 5 -8.31 -11.82 3.58
N VAL A 6 -7.16 -11.45 4.15
CA VAL A 6 -6.91 -10.09 4.63
C VAL A 6 -6.93 -9.10 3.47
N GLU A 7 -6.28 -9.43 2.36
CA GLU A 7 -6.28 -8.60 1.14
C GLU A 7 -7.68 -8.36 0.60
N LYS A 8 -8.51 -9.42 0.51
CA LYS A 8 -9.90 -9.29 0.06
C LYS A 8 -10.71 -8.39 0.99
N SER A 9 -10.59 -8.58 2.30
CA SER A 9 -11.29 -7.74 3.29
C SER A 9 -10.84 -6.29 3.25
N LEU A 10 -9.54 -6.04 3.08
CA LEU A 10 -8.98 -4.69 2.94
C LEU A 10 -9.50 -4.00 1.68
N TYR A 11 -9.53 -4.72 0.55
CA TYR A 11 -10.07 -4.23 -0.71
C TYR A 11 -11.56 -3.86 -0.59
N LEU A 12 -12.39 -4.75 -0.02
CA LEU A 12 -13.82 -4.47 0.20
C LEU A 12 -14.03 -3.23 1.06
N ARG A 13 -13.22 -3.06 2.10
CA ARG A 13 -13.28 -1.90 2.98
C ARG A 13 -12.83 -0.60 2.28
N ALA A 14 -11.82 -0.68 1.42
CA ALA A 14 -11.38 0.45 0.60
C ALA A 14 -12.45 0.89 -0.43
N CYS A 15 -13.15 -0.05 -1.07
CA CYS A 15 -14.21 0.28 -2.03
C CYS A 15 -15.56 0.62 -1.39
N GLY A 16 -15.74 0.26 -0.11
CA GLY A 16 -17.07 0.18 0.50
C GLY A 16 -17.77 -1.12 0.09
N TYR A 17 -18.59 -1.65 1.00
CA TYR A 17 -19.29 -2.91 0.79
C TYR A 17 -20.62 -2.92 1.54
N GLU A 18 -21.47 -3.88 1.18
CA GLU A 18 -22.71 -4.13 1.90
C GLU A 18 -22.60 -5.46 2.62
N CYS A 19 -23.09 -5.49 3.85
CA CYS A 19 -23.13 -6.70 4.67
C CYS A 19 -24.57 -6.93 5.10
N ASP A 20 -25.07 -8.13 4.83
CA ASP A 20 -26.34 -8.56 5.39
C ASP A 20 -26.11 -8.94 6.86
N GLU A 21 -26.78 -8.23 7.75
CA GLU A 21 -26.74 -8.41 9.19
C GLU A 21 -28.15 -8.77 9.67
N VAL A 22 -28.26 -9.58 10.72
CA VAL A 22 -29.56 -9.89 11.33
C VAL A 22 -29.62 -9.21 12.68
N ASP A 23 -30.51 -8.25 12.80
CA ASP A 23 -30.78 -7.60 14.07
C ASP A 23 -31.79 -8.45 14.86
N ILE A 24 -31.36 -8.94 16.02
CA ILE A 24 -32.15 -9.83 16.87
C ILE A 24 -32.64 -9.01 18.06
N ARG A 25 -33.94 -8.73 18.09
CA ARG A 25 -34.58 -7.98 19.18
C ARG A 25 -35.58 -8.87 19.91
N THR A 26 -35.67 -8.71 21.22
CA THR A 26 -36.69 -9.38 22.04
C THR A 26 -37.84 -8.43 22.28
N VAL A 27 -39.03 -8.76 21.79
CA VAL A 27 -40.25 -7.98 22.03
C VAL A 27 -41.20 -8.86 22.86
N GLY A 28 -41.25 -8.59 24.17
CA GLY A 28 -41.95 -9.44 25.14
C GLY A 28 -41.28 -10.81 25.27
N THR A 29 -42.01 -11.89 25.03
CA THR A 29 -41.52 -13.29 25.03
C THR A 29 -41.12 -13.82 23.66
N LYS A 30 -41.16 -12.99 22.60
CA LYS A 30 -40.82 -13.41 21.23
C LYS A 30 -39.50 -12.81 20.76
N ILE A 31 -38.68 -13.63 20.10
CA ILE A 31 -37.46 -13.21 19.42
C ILE A 31 -37.85 -12.80 17.99
N VAL A 32 -37.64 -11.53 17.65
CA VAL A 32 -37.84 -10.99 16.31
C VAL A 32 -36.48 -10.83 15.63
N LYS A 33 -36.33 -11.45 14.47
CA LYS A 33 -35.14 -11.33 13.62
C LYS A 33 -35.48 -10.45 12.43
N THR A 34 -34.82 -9.30 12.32
CA THR A 34 -35.01 -8.39 11.19
C THR A 34 -33.74 -8.44 10.33
N PRO A 35 -33.81 -8.87 9.06
CA PRO A 35 -32.69 -8.77 8.15
C PRO A 35 -32.45 -7.30 7.80
N ILE A 36 -31.21 -6.85 7.97
CA ILE A 36 -30.77 -5.49 7.68
C ILE A 36 -29.61 -5.58 6.69
N ARG A 37 -29.69 -4.80 5.61
CA ARG A 37 -28.56 -4.63 4.69
C ARG A 37 -27.80 -3.38 5.07
N LYS A 38 -26.65 -3.54 5.71
CA LYS A 38 -25.84 -2.45 6.20
C LYS A 38 -24.81 -2.05 5.15
N ARG A 39 -24.88 -0.79 4.73
CA ARG A 39 -23.93 -0.20 3.78
C ARG A 39 -22.77 0.43 4.52
N TYR A 40 -21.56 -0.04 4.23
CA TYR A 40 -20.31 0.52 4.73
C TYR A 40 -19.71 1.40 3.63
N PRO A 41 -19.56 2.72 3.84
CA PRO A 41 -18.89 3.58 2.87
C PRO A 41 -17.40 3.21 2.75
N PRO A 42 -16.73 3.65 1.67
CA PRO A 42 -15.29 3.56 1.53
C PRO A 42 -14.54 4.08 2.76
N ASP A 43 -13.59 3.29 3.27
CA ASP A 43 -12.72 3.68 4.38
C ASP A 43 -11.45 4.36 3.84
N VAL A 44 -11.25 5.62 4.18
CA VAL A 44 -10.14 6.45 3.66
C VAL A 44 -8.78 5.88 4.06
N VAL A 45 -8.65 5.29 5.25
CA VAL A 45 -7.39 4.69 5.72
C VAL A 45 -7.10 3.42 4.93
N ALA A 46 -8.10 2.58 4.68
CA ALA A 46 -7.97 1.39 3.83
C ALA A 46 -7.55 1.77 2.40
N CYS A 47 -8.13 2.85 1.83
CA CYS A 47 -7.72 3.38 0.53
C CYS A 47 -6.24 3.80 0.52
N ILE A 48 -5.79 4.56 1.53
CA ILE A 48 -4.40 5.03 1.64
C ILE A 48 -3.43 3.84 1.71
N PHE A 49 -3.69 2.87 2.58
CA PHE A 49 -2.84 1.68 2.69
C PHE A 49 -2.79 0.87 1.40
N TRP A 50 -3.96 0.66 0.77
CA TRP A 50 -4.04 -0.09 -0.48
C TRP A 50 -3.25 0.57 -1.61
N LEU A 51 -3.39 1.89 -1.75
CA LEU A 51 -2.76 2.66 -2.83
C LEU A 51 -1.26 2.85 -2.57
N LYS A 52 -0.81 3.05 -1.33
CA LYS A 52 0.62 3.08 -0.99
C LYS A 52 1.32 1.75 -1.29
N ASN A 53 0.66 0.62 -1.08
CA ASN A 53 1.26 -0.69 -1.34
C ASN A 53 1.27 -1.06 -2.83
N ARG A 54 0.24 -0.68 -3.60
CA ARG A 54 0.11 -1.06 -5.02
C ARG A 54 0.54 0.00 -6.04
N ARG A 55 0.55 1.28 -5.66
CA ARG A 55 1.00 2.42 -6.48
C ARG A 55 1.93 3.33 -5.68
N PRO A 56 3.07 2.80 -5.19
CA PRO A 56 4.02 3.58 -4.40
C PRO A 56 4.64 4.74 -5.18
N ASP A 57 4.72 4.63 -6.50
CA ASP A 57 5.17 5.68 -7.42
C ASP A 57 4.36 6.98 -7.28
N ILE A 58 3.05 6.87 -7.06
CA ILE A 58 2.13 8.01 -6.98
C ILE A 58 1.77 8.35 -5.52
N TRP A 59 1.58 7.35 -4.66
CA TRP A 59 0.97 7.52 -3.34
C TRP A 59 1.94 7.54 -2.16
N ARG A 60 3.23 7.25 -2.38
CA ARG A 60 4.22 7.25 -1.31
C ARG A 60 4.63 8.69 -0.98
N ASP A 61 4.47 9.06 0.30
CA ASP A 61 4.76 10.43 0.77
C ASP A 61 6.25 10.78 0.62
N LYS A 62 7.14 9.85 0.99
CA LYS A 62 8.59 9.97 0.74
C LYS A 62 8.95 9.16 -0.49
N ARG A 63 9.17 9.86 -1.60
CA ARG A 63 10.02 9.31 -2.66
C ARG A 63 11.45 9.25 -2.13
N GLU A 64 12.23 8.27 -2.57
CA GLU A 64 13.67 8.28 -2.31
C GLU A 64 14.20 9.56 -2.95
N GLU A 65 14.52 10.55 -2.11
CA GLU A 65 15.28 11.71 -2.54
C GLU A 65 16.64 11.19 -2.98
N ALA A 66 17.12 11.69 -4.12
CA ALA A 66 18.50 11.44 -4.52
C ALA A 66 19.42 11.77 -3.33
N PRO A 67 20.49 11.00 -3.12
CA PRO A 67 21.44 11.31 -2.04
C PRO A 67 21.79 12.79 -2.13
N ASN A 68 21.66 13.49 -1.00
CA ASN A 68 21.93 14.92 -0.89
C ASN A 68 23.45 15.16 -0.94
N LEU A 69 24.03 14.87 -2.10
CA LEU A 69 25.43 15.08 -2.41
C LEU A 69 25.61 16.55 -2.75
N THR A 70 26.65 17.16 -2.20
CA THR A 70 27.14 18.42 -2.74
C THR A 70 27.60 18.21 -4.20
N PRO A 71 27.60 19.27 -5.03
CA PRO A 71 28.08 19.17 -6.42
C PRO A 71 29.49 18.55 -6.52
N GLU A 72 30.35 18.78 -5.52
CA GLU A 72 31.70 18.24 -5.45
C GLU A 72 31.71 16.73 -5.16
N GLU A 73 30.89 16.27 -4.21
CA GLU A 73 30.79 14.84 -3.88
C GLU A 73 30.17 14.03 -5.03
N ALA A 74 29.16 14.58 -5.69
CA ALA A 74 28.55 13.98 -6.89
C ALA A 74 29.57 13.90 -8.04
N ALA A 75 30.40 14.93 -8.22
CA ALA A 75 31.46 14.93 -9.23
C ALA A 75 32.53 13.87 -8.92
N ARG A 76 32.93 13.70 -7.65
CA ARG A 76 33.89 12.68 -7.23
C ARG A 76 33.35 11.27 -7.48
N GLU A 77 32.11 11.01 -7.09
CA GLU A 77 31.48 9.70 -7.27
C GLU A 77 31.32 9.34 -8.75
N ALA A 78 30.93 10.32 -9.59
CA ALA A 78 30.87 10.15 -11.04
C ALA A 78 32.27 9.86 -11.65
N GLN A 79 33.31 10.55 -11.18
CA GLN A 79 34.69 10.29 -11.62
C GLN A 79 35.15 8.88 -11.21
N GLU A 80 34.89 8.47 -9.96
CA GLU A 80 35.23 7.12 -9.49
C GLU A 80 34.49 6.03 -10.27
N ALA A 81 33.21 6.23 -10.59
CA ALA A 81 32.45 5.30 -11.43
C ALA A 81 33.06 5.16 -12.84
N VAL A 82 33.48 6.28 -13.45
CA VAL A 82 34.18 6.26 -14.75
C VAL A 82 35.52 5.55 -14.67
N GLN A 83 36.30 5.76 -13.60
CA GLN A 83 37.59 5.07 -13.42
C GLN A 83 37.41 3.56 -13.19
N ARG A 84 36.39 3.14 -12.43
CA ARG A 84 36.05 1.71 -12.25
C ARG A 84 35.63 1.06 -13.56
N ALA A 85 34.80 1.73 -14.35
CA ALA A 85 34.39 1.23 -15.67
C ALA A 85 35.59 1.08 -16.62
N ARG A 86 36.51 2.05 -16.62
CA ARG A 86 37.75 1.99 -17.39
C ARG A 86 38.70 0.89 -16.93
N ALA A 87 38.86 0.69 -15.62
CA ALA A 87 39.69 -0.37 -15.06
C ALA A 87 39.12 -1.77 -15.37
N THR A 88 37.80 -1.92 -15.35
CA THR A 88 37.12 -3.18 -15.72
C THR A 88 37.24 -3.46 -17.23
N SER A 89 37.21 -2.41 -18.05
CA SER A 89 37.44 -2.49 -19.50
C SER A 89 38.91 -2.73 -19.89
N ALA A 90 39.86 -2.54 -18.96
CA ALA A 90 41.30 -2.64 -19.20
C ALA A 90 41.92 -3.95 -18.66
N ALA A 91 41.13 -4.89 -18.16
CA ALA A 91 41.57 -6.24 -17.81
C ALA A 91 41.26 -7.20 -18.98
N PRO A 92 42.24 -7.54 -19.85
CA PRO A 92 42.14 -8.68 -20.73
C PRO A 92 42.46 -9.99 -19.99
N SER A 93 42.00 -11.11 -20.56
CA SER A 93 42.14 -12.51 -20.12
C SER A 93 43.53 -12.94 -19.64
#